data_AF-A0A8S0Q5E3-F1
#
_entry.id   AF-A0A8S0Q5E3-F1
#
_cell.length_a   1.000
_cell.length_b   1.000
_cell.length_c   1.000
_cell.angle_alpha   90.00
_cell.angle_beta   90.00
_cell.angle_gamma   90.00
#
_symmetry.space_group_name_H-M   'P 1'
#
loop_
_entity.id
_entity.type
_entity.pdbx_description
1 polymer ?
#
loop_
_entity_poly.entity_id
_entity_poly.type
_entity_poly.pdbx_seq_one_letter_code
_entity_poly.pdbx_strand_id
1 'polypeptide(L)'
;MENETTMAIIKLMNQDLVRLDRLDSTNFTWWQDKLKFLLPALKNFYILDPELSPLSEPTNGETEVVKAERQKRQEDELIYRGHILNALSDCLYDLYTNTTSAKEIWEVLENKYKAEDEGTKKFLISKYFNFKFLDNIPLLPQVHELQVIVNKLKAVKIEIPETFQVGAIIAKLPGA
;
A
#
# COMPACT_ATOMS: atom_id res chain seq x y z
N MET A 1 -3.90 -25.83 -25.94
CA MET A 1 -4.69 -24.66 -26.40
C MET A 1 -4.78 -23.67 -25.25
N GLU A 2 -3.63 -23.24 -24.73
CA GLU A 2 -3.52 -22.40 -23.52
C GLU A 2 -2.81 -21.08 -23.82
N ASN A 3 -2.60 -20.74 -25.10
CA ASN A 3 -1.44 -19.93 -25.49
C ASN A 3 -1.75 -18.57 -26.14
N GLU A 4 -2.99 -18.28 -26.57
CA GLU A 4 -3.30 -16.95 -27.13
C GLU A 4 -4.06 -16.06 -26.15
N THR A 5 -5.12 -16.58 -25.52
CA THR A 5 -5.91 -15.83 -24.53
C THR A 5 -5.06 -15.45 -23.31
N THR A 6 -4.24 -16.37 -22.82
CA THR A 6 -3.32 -16.12 -21.69
C THR A 6 -2.26 -15.09 -22.05
N MET A 7 -1.66 -15.17 -23.25
CA MET A 7 -0.69 -14.20 -23.75
C MET A 7 -1.31 -12.80 -23.91
N ALA A 8 -2.55 -12.73 -24.42
CA ALA A 8 -3.27 -11.48 -24.57
C ALA A 8 -3.58 -10.84 -23.21
N ILE A 9 -3.97 -11.64 -22.20
CA ILE A 9 -4.20 -11.19 -20.83
C ILE A 9 -2.89 -10.67 -20.21
N ILE A 10 -1.79 -11.42 -20.34
CA ILE A 10 -0.46 -10.99 -19.85
C ILE A 10 -0.03 -9.67 -20.51
N LYS A 11 -0.26 -9.54 -21.82
CA LYS A 11 0.07 -8.31 -22.57
C LYS A 11 -0.76 -7.11 -22.11
N LEU A 12 -2.05 -7.32 -21.88
CA LEU A 12 -2.95 -6.29 -21.33
C LEU A 12 -2.51 -5.87 -19.92
N MET A 13 -2.18 -6.84 -19.07
CA MET A 13 -1.75 -6.57 -17.69
C MET A 13 -0.39 -5.88 -17.62
N ASN A 14 0.53 -6.21 -18.54
CA ASN A 14 1.77 -5.46 -18.71
C ASN A 14 1.52 -4.01 -19.16
N GLN A 15 0.54 -3.77 -20.04
CA GLN A 15 0.14 -2.39 -20.40
C GLN A 15 -0.47 -1.65 -19.20
N ASP A 16 -1.27 -2.32 -18.38
CA ASP A 16 -1.90 -1.72 -17.20
C ASP A 16 -0.87 -1.41 -16.09
N LEU A 17 0.20 -2.20 -15.99
CA LEU A 17 1.35 -1.90 -15.12
C LEU A 17 2.15 -0.70 -15.61
N VAL A 18 2.36 -0.56 -16.92
CA VAL A 18 3.02 0.62 -17.50
C VAL A 18 2.16 1.89 -17.31
N ARG A 19 0.84 1.72 -17.26
CA ARG A 19 -0.15 2.78 -17.01
C ARG A 19 -0.51 2.95 -15.53
N LEU A 20 0.22 2.30 -14.62
CA LEU A 20 -0.01 2.47 -13.20
C LEU A 20 0.43 3.88 -12.79
N ASP A 21 -0.46 4.63 -12.11
CA ASP A 21 -0.05 5.91 -11.56
C ASP A 21 1.11 5.70 -10.60
N ARG A 22 2.13 6.54 -10.73
CA ARG A 22 3.35 6.41 -9.94
C ARG A 22 3.00 6.56 -8.45
N LEU A 23 3.56 5.68 -7.62
CA LEU A 23 3.38 5.75 -6.18
C LEU A 23 3.98 7.06 -5.67
N ASP A 24 3.13 7.85 -5.02
CA ASP A 24 3.52 9.01 -4.24
C ASP A 24 3.15 8.82 -2.77
N SER A 25 3.09 9.91 -2.01
CA SER A 25 2.77 9.86 -0.57
C SER A 25 1.27 9.65 -0.28
N THR A 26 0.39 9.73 -1.28
CA THR A 26 -1.05 9.88 -1.08
C THR A 26 -1.88 8.73 -1.67
N ASN A 27 -1.35 7.98 -2.63
CA ASN A 27 -2.10 6.97 -3.38
C ASN A 27 -1.74 5.51 -3.02
N PHE A 28 -1.00 5.26 -1.93
CA PHE A 28 -0.49 3.93 -1.59
C PHE A 28 -1.56 2.84 -1.52
N THR A 29 -2.70 3.08 -0.86
CA THR A 29 -3.75 2.05 -0.72
C THR A 29 -4.28 1.59 -2.07
N TRP A 30 -4.54 2.52 -2.98
CA TRP A 30 -5.00 2.20 -4.34
C TRP A 30 -3.90 1.54 -5.17
N TRP A 31 -2.68 2.07 -5.09
CA TRP A 31 -1.51 1.55 -5.79
C TRP A 31 -1.20 0.11 -5.36
N GLN A 32 -1.27 -0.16 -4.06
CA GLN A 32 -1.00 -1.46 -3.48
C GLN A 32 -2.07 -2.48 -3.90
N ASP A 33 -3.34 -2.14 -3.85
CA ASP A 33 -4.43 -3.01 -4.30
C ASP A 33 -4.29 -3.34 -5.80
N LYS A 34 -3.91 -2.36 -6.61
CA LYS A 34 -3.72 -2.53 -8.06
C LYS A 34 -2.49 -3.40 -8.38
N LEU A 35 -1.39 -3.25 -7.66
CA LEU A 35 -0.23 -4.14 -7.81
C LEU A 35 -0.51 -5.56 -7.29
N LYS A 36 -1.18 -5.70 -6.15
CA LYS A 36 -1.65 -7.00 -5.64
C LYS A 36 -2.58 -7.71 -6.62
N PHE A 37 -3.30 -6.98 -7.46
CA PHE A 37 -4.11 -7.56 -8.53
C PHE A 37 -3.29 -7.92 -9.79
N LEU A 38 -2.42 -7.00 -10.25
CA LEU A 38 -1.70 -7.15 -11.52
C LEU A 38 -0.55 -8.17 -11.44
N LEU A 39 0.15 -8.24 -10.30
CA LEU A 39 1.38 -9.06 -10.16
C LEU A 39 1.11 -10.58 -10.08
N PRO A 40 0.09 -11.09 -9.37
CA PRO A 40 -0.27 -12.52 -9.42
C PRO A 40 -0.67 -13.01 -10.80
N ALA A 41 -1.31 -12.15 -11.58
CA ALA A 41 -1.76 -12.52 -12.91
C ALA A 41 -0.60 -12.61 -13.93
N LEU A 42 0.57 -12.04 -13.61
CA LEU A 42 1.82 -12.27 -14.33
C LEU A 42 2.53 -13.58 -13.93
N LYS A 43 1.96 -14.41 -13.06
CA LYS A 43 2.54 -15.67 -12.53
C LYS A 43 3.84 -15.51 -11.72
N ASN A 44 4.24 -14.28 -11.36
CA ASN A 44 5.50 -13.98 -10.69
C ASN A 44 5.35 -13.61 -9.20
N PHE A 45 4.15 -13.75 -8.62
CA PHE A 45 3.89 -13.35 -7.24
C PHE A 45 4.63 -14.19 -6.19
N TYR A 46 5.07 -15.40 -6.55
CA TYR A 46 5.81 -16.28 -5.65
C TYR A 46 7.14 -15.68 -5.15
N ILE A 47 7.68 -14.65 -5.84
CA ILE A 47 8.89 -13.93 -5.41
C ILE A 47 8.68 -13.18 -4.10
N LEU A 48 7.48 -12.67 -3.86
CA LEU A 48 7.14 -11.98 -2.62
C LEU A 48 6.76 -12.92 -1.48
N ASP A 49 6.73 -14.23 -1.73
CA ASP A 49 6.31 -15.20 -0.73
C ASP A 49 7.26 -15.14 0.50
N PRO A 50 6.71 -14.92 1.71
CA PRO A 50 7.47 -14.99 2.95
C PRO A 50 8.24 -16.31 3.09
N GLU A 51 7.67 -17.41 2.60
CA GLU A 51 8.18 -18.77 2.73
C GLU A 51 9.14 -19.17 1.59
N LEU A 52 9.43 -18.26 0.65
CA LEU A 52 10.33 -18.54 -0.45
C LEU A 52 11.74 -18.86 0.06
N SER A 53 12.21 -20.07 -0.23
CA SER A 53 13.55 -20.49 0.14
C SER A 53 14.62 -19.62 -0.54
N PRO A 54 15.68 -19.20 0.17
CA PRO A 54 16.79 -18.45 -0.42
C PRO A 54 17.35 -19.17 -1.65
N LEU A 55 17.87 -18.40 -2.61
CA LEU A 55 18.62 -18.96 -3.72
C LEU A 55 19.83 -19.74 -3.17
N SER A 56 19.90 -21.04 -3.43
CA SER A 56 21.07 -21.84 -3.07
C SER A 56 22.30 -21.34 -3.85
N GLU A 57 23.48 -21.38 -3.23
CA GLU A 57 24.75 -21.03 -3.88
C GLU A 57 25.17 -22.07 -4.94
N PRO A 58 25.87 -21.67 -6.02
CA PRO A 58 26.35 -22.60 -7.03
C PRO A 58 27.31 -23.62 -6.42
N THR A 59 26.91 -24.88 -6.45
CA THR A 59 27.66 -26.03 -5.95
C THR A 59 28.20 -26.85 -7.12
N ASN A 60 29.42 -27.38 -6.99
CA ASN A 60 29.99 -28.27 -8.01
C ASN A 60 29.22 -29.59 -8.04
N GLY A 61 28.64 -29.92 -9.21
CA GLY A 61 27.85 -31.15 -9.42
C GLY A 61 26.32 -30.95 -9.42
N GLU A 62 25.84 -29.71 -9.44
CA GLU A 62 24.41 -29.42 -9.58
C GLU A 62 23.83 -29.95 -10.89
N THR A 63 22.62 -30.51 -10.80
CA THR A 63 21.85 -30.94 -11.96
C THR A 63 21.47 -29.73 -12.83
N GLU A 64 21.46 -29.88 -14.16
CA GLU A 64 21.02 -28.83 -15.10
C GLU A 64 19.63 -28.24 -14.74
N VAL A 65 18.75 -29.05 -14.14
CA VAL A 65 17.44 -28.61 -13.63
C VAL A 65 17.56 -27.53 -12.54
N VAL A 66 18.46 -27.72 -11.56
CA VAL A 66 18.68 -26.77 -10.45
C VAL A 66 19.27 -25.46 -10.98
N LYS A 67 20.17 -25.56 -11.97
CA LYS A 67 20.77 -24.40 -12.63
C LYS A 67 19.74 -23.60 -13.43
N ALA A 68 18.85 -24.28 -14.16
CA ALA A 68 17.77 -23.65 -14.91
C ALA A 68 16.74 -22.98 -14.00
N GLU A 69 16.38 -23.61 -12.88
CA GLU A 69 15.49 -23.02 -11.87
C GLU A 69 16.10 -21.78 -11.21
N ARG A 70 17.40 -21.81 -10.87
CA ARG A 70 18.13 -20.64 -10.35
C ARG A 70 18.10 -19.48 -11.35
N GLN A 71 18.43 -19.76 -12.62
CA GLN A 71 18.44 -18.75 -13.68
C GLN A 71 17.06 -18.13 -13.88
N LYS A 72 16.02 -18.96 -13.97
CA LYS A 72 14.64 -18.50 -14.09
C LYS A 72 14.24 -17.60 -12.93
N ARG A 73 14.57 -17.98 -11.69
CA ARG A 73 14.25 -17.15 -10.52
C ARG A 73 14.97 -15.80 -10.54
N GLN A 74 16.23 -15.76 -11.00
CA GLN A 74 16.95 -14.49 -11.16
C GLN A 74 16.31 -13.58 -12.21
N GLU A 75 15.84 -14.15 -13.32
CA GLU A 75 15.11 -13.42 -14.35
C GLU A 75 13.77 -12.88 -13.82
N ASP A 76 12.99 -13.72 -13.13
CA ASP A 76 11.73 -13.33 -12.53
C ASP A 76 11.94 -12.20 -11.48
N GLU A 77 13.00 -12.29 -10.66
CA GLU A 77 13.37 -11.26 -9.66
C GLU A 77 13.66 -9.91 -10.32
N LEU A 78 14.45 -9.91 -11.40
CA LEU A 78 14.80 -8.70 -12.15
C LEU A 78 13.56 -8.05 -12.76
N ILE A 79 12.67 -8.86 -13.34
CA ILE A 79 11.41 -8.39 -13.94
C ILE A 79 10.52 -7.79 -12.84
N TYR A 80 10.36 -8.48 -11.72
CA TYR A 80 9.49 -8.04 -10.62
C TYR A 80 10.00 -6.76 -9.97
N ARG A 81 11.30 -6.69 -9.68
CA ARG A 81 11.97 -5.48 -9.20
C ARG A 81 11.78 -4.32 -10.18
N GLY A 82 11.96 -4.58 -11.48
CA GLY A 82 11.74 -3.59 -12.54
C GLY A 82 10.31 -3.04 -12.53
N HIS A 83 9.30 -3.91 -12.37
CA HIS A 83 7.91 -3.48 -12.27
C HIS A 83 7.62 -2.65 -11.03
N ILE A 84 8.10 -3.06 -9.86
CA ILE A 84 7.94 -2.27 -8.64
C ILE A 84 8.57 -0.90 -8.84
N LEU A 85 9.85 -0.84 -9.25
CA LEU A 85 10.58 0.41 -9.42
C LEU A 85 9.91 1.34 -10.44
N ASN A 86 9.47 0.81 -11.59
CA ASN A 86 8.78 1.62 -12.60
C ASN A 86 7.45 2.20 -12.10
N ALA A 87 6.82 1.52 -11.14
CA ALA A 87 5.59 1.97 -10.49
C ALA A 87 5.85 3.02 -9.38
N LEU A 88 7.10 3.38 -9.09
CA LEU A 88 7.46 4.41 -8.10
C LEU A 88 7.61 5.80 -8.74
N SER A 89 7.38 6.84 -7.93
CA SER A 89 7.83 8.21 -8.24
C SER A 89 9.36 8.30 -8.29
N ASP A 90 9.89 9.33 -8.97
CA ASP A 90 11.35 9.48 -9.17
C ASP A 90 12.13 9.47 -7.84
N CYS A 91 11.61 10.16 -6.82
CA CYS A 91 12.25 10.19 -5.50
C CYS A 91 12.31 8.82 -4.82
N LEU A 92 11.24 8.01 -4.93
CA LEU A 92 11.21 6.66 -4.38
C LEU A 92 12.05 5.70 -5.23
N TYR A 93 12.09 5.89 -6.55
CA TYR A 93 12.95 5.13 -7.44
C TYR A 93 14.42 5.27 -7.04
N ASP A 94 14.90 6.51 -6.88
CA ASP A 94 16.30 6.78 -6.51
C ASP A 94 16.66 6.18 -5.14
N LEU A 95 15.71 6.18 -4.20
CA LEU A 95 15.90 5.59 -2.88
C LEU A 95 16.08 4.07 -2.93
N TYR A 96 15.34 3.37 -3.80
CA TYR A 96 15.32 1.91 -3.85
C TYR A 96 16.10 1.29 -5.02
N THR A 97 16.64 2.09 -5.94
CA THR A 97 17.31 1.59 -7.16
C THR A 97 18.45 0.60 -6.87
N ASN A 98 19.17 0.82 -5.77
CA ASN A 98 20.29 -0.01 -5.30
C ASN A 98 19.86 -1.26 -4.52
N THR A 99 18.56 -1.39 -4.20
CA THR A 99 18.03 -2.57 -3.51
C THR A 99 17.90 -3.70 -4.52
N THR A 100 18.55 -4.83 -4.23
CA THR A 100 18.60 -5.97 -5.15
C THR A 100 17.36 -6.86 -5.04
N SER A 101 16.75 -6.92 -3.86
CA SER A 101 15.57 -7.73 -3.62
C SER A 101 14.28 -6.95 -3.84
N ALA A 102 13.42 -7.43 -4.73
CA ALA A 102 12.09 -6.91 -4.95
C ALA A 102 11.20 -7.08 -3.69
N LYS A 103 11.40 -8.17 -2.96
CA LYS A 103 10.73 -8.44 -1.67
C LYS A 103 11.08 -7.39 -0.63
N GLU A 104 12.35 -7.04 -0.49
CA GLU A 104 12.78 -6.01 0.46
C GLU A 104 12.15 -4.65 0.14
N ILE A 105 12.15 -4.24 -1.14
CA ILE A 105 11.48 -3.00 -1.57
C ILE A 105 9.99 -3.05 -1.20
N TRP A 106 9.31 -4.16 -1.48
CA TRP A 106 7.90 -4.34 -1.18
C TRP A 106 7.60 -4.27 0.32
N GLU A 107 8.36 -4.97 1.15
CA GLU A 107 8.17 -4.99 2.61
C GLU A 107 8.42 -3.62 3.23
N VAL A 108 9.46 -2.90 2.80
CA VAL A 108 9.75 -1.55 3.30
C VAL A 108 8.63 -0.58 2.94
N LEU A 109 8.16 -0.61 1.70
CA LEU A 109 7.03 0.21 1.26
C LEU A 109 5.78 -0.15 2.08
N GLU A 110 5.44 -1.43 2.17
CA GLU A 110 4.26 -1.87 2.90
C GLU A 110 4.31 -1.46 4.38
N ASN A 111 5.45 -1.62 5.04
CA ASN A 111 5.61 -1.22 6.44
C ASN A 111 5.53 0.29 6.63
N LYS A 112 6.17 1.08 5.76
CA LYS A 112 6.16 2.55 5.83
C LYS A 112 4.73 3.08 5.74
N TYR A 113 3.97 2.66 4.74
CA TYR A 113 2.63 3.19 4.50
C TYR A 113 1.57 2.58 5.43
N LYS A 114 1.75 1.34 5.92
CA LYS A 114 0.94 0.81 7.03
C LYS A 114 1.12 1.65 8.29
N ALA A 115 2.37 1.98 8.64
CA ALA A 115 2.66 2.83 9.81
C ALA A 115 2.11 4.25 9.65
N GLU A 116 2.15 4.82 8.44
CA GLU A 116 1.57 6.14 8.13
C GLU A 116 0.04 6.14 8.21
N ASP A 117 -0.62 5.09 7.71
CA ASP A 117 -2.07 4.91 7.83
C ASP A 117 -2.50 4.76 9.30
N GLU A 118 -1.79 3.92 10.07
CA GLU A 118 -2.03 3.78 11.52
C GLU A 118 -1.77 5.09 12.28
N GLY A 119 -0.70 5.82 11.94
CA GLY A 119 -0.38 7.13 12.50
C GLY A 119 -1.49 8.15 12.22
N THR A 120 -1.99 8.18 10.98
CA THR A 120 -3.08 9.06 10.55
C THR A 120 -4.37 8.73 11.28
N LYS A 121 -4.73 7.44 11.37
CA LYS A 121 -5.90 6.97 12.14
C LYS A 121 -5.80 7.38 13.60
N LYS A 122 -4.66 7.12 14.25
CA LYS A 122 -4.41 7.48 15.66
C LYS A 122 -4.50 8.99 15.87
N PHE A 123 -3.94 9.79 14.96
CA PHE A 123 -4.01 11.24 15.00
C PHE A 123 -5.45 11.74 14.89
N LEU A 124 -6.22 11.25 13.92
CA LEU A 124 -7.62 11.64 13.73
C LEU A 124 -8.49 11.24 14.93
N ILE A 125 -8.31 10.04 15.47
CA ILE A 125 -8.99 9.57 16.69
C ILE A 125 -8.67 10.51 17.87
N SER A 126 -7.39 10.79 18.09
CA SER A 126 -6.94 11.71 19.14
C SER A 126 -7.54 13.12 18.96
N LYS A 127 -7.54 13.63 17.72
CA LYS A 127 -8.13 14.94 17.39
C LYS A 127 -9.63 14.97 17.69
N TYR A 128 -10.36 13.90 17.37
CA TYR A 128 -11.78 13.78 17.68
C TYR A 128 -12.04 13.77 19.19
N PHE A 129 -11.29 12.97 19.95
CA PHE A 129 -11.45 12.91 21.42
C PHE A 129 -11.05 14.22 22.11
N ASN A 130 -10.00 14.90 21.64
CA ASN A 130 -9.51 16.14 22.22
C ASN A 130 -10.26 17.39 21.75
N PHE A 131 -11.11 17.30 20.73
CA PHE A 131 -11.95 18.42 20.29
C PHE A 131 -12.87 18.87 21.44
N LYS A 132 -12.92 20.19 21.69
CA LYS A 132 -13.78 20.81 22.70
C LYS A 132 -14.40 22.06 22.10
N PHE A 133 -15.66 22.32 22.45
CA PHE A 133 -16.31 23.56 22.09
C PHE A 133 -15.83 24.69 23.03
N LEU A 134 -15.69 25.89 22.48
CA LEU A 134 -15.27 27.10 23.17
C LEU A 134 -16.44 28.09 23.22
N ASP A 135 -16.72 28.66 24.39
CA ASP A 135 -17.80 29.62 24.63
C ASP A 135 -17.67 30.90 23.79
N ASN A 136 -16.43 31.32 23.54
CA ASN A 136 -16.11 32.58 22.87
C ASN A 136 -16.20 32.49 21.33
N ILE A 137 -16.56 31.33 20.78
CA ILE A 137 -16.63 31.10 19.34
C ILE A 137 -18.06 30.68 18.98
N PRO A 138 -18.64 31.16 17.86
CA PRO A 138 -19.93 30.69 17.40
C PRO A 138 -19.94 29.15 17.25
N LEU A 139 -21.07 28.53 17.61
CA LEU A 139 -21.19 27.07 17.62
C LEU A 139 -21.08 26.46 16.21
N LEU A 140 -21.69 27.10 15.21
CA LEU A 140 -21.80 26.56 13.85
C LEU A 140 -20.44 26.28 13.17
N PRO A 141 -19.45 27.19 13.17
CA PRO A 141 -18.10 26.91 12.69
C PRO A 141 -17.45 25.71 13.40
N GLN A 142 -17.60 25.61 14.72
CA GLN A 142 -17.01 24.54 15.51
C GLN A 142 -17.65 23.17 15.20
N VAL A 143 -18.97 23.13 14.99
CA VAL A 143 -19.68 21.92 14.54
C VAL A 143 -19.19 21.50 13.16
N HIS A 144 -18.98 22.44 12.25
CA HIS A 144 -18.39 22.15 10.94
C HIS A 144 -16.98 21.55 11.06
N GLU A 145 -16.13 22.08 11.93
CA GLU A 145 -14.80 21.51 12.17
C GLU A 145 -14.87 20.06 12.70
N LEU A 146 -15.78 19.80 13.64
CA LEU A 146 -16.01 18.45 14.15
C LEU A 146 -16.50 17.51 13.04
N GLN A 147 -17.43 17.97 12.20
CA GLN A 147 -17.93 17.19 11.06
C GLN A 147 -16.82 16.88 10.05
N VAL A 148 -15.89 17.81 9.81
CA VAL A 148 -14.72 17.55 8.97
C VAL A 148 -13.85 16.44 9.55
N ILE A 149 -13.67 16.40 10.88
CA ILE A 149 -12.92 15.32 11.55
C ILE A 149 -13.65 13.98 11.38
N VAL A 150 -14.96 13.95 11.61
CA VAL A 150 -15.79 12.73 11.42
C VAL A 150 -15.72 12.24 9.97
N ASN A 151 -15.82 13.13 8.98
CA ASN A 151 -15.72 12.76 7.57
C ASN A 151 -14.34 12.21 7.21
N LYS A 152 -13.26 12.78 7.78
CA LYS A 152 -11.90 12.25 7.62
C LYS A 152 -11.74 10.87 8.26
N LEU A 153 -12.33 10.65 9.44
CA LEU A 153 -12.36 9.33 10.09
C LEU A 153 -13.09 8.30 9.22
N LYS A 154 -14.24 8.67 8.64
CA LYS A 154 -14.96 7.82 7.70
C LYS A 154 -14.13 7.47 6.47
N ALA A 155 -13.38 8.43 5.92
CA ALA A 155 -12.49 8.20 4.78
C ALA A 155 -11.38 7.16 5.08
N VAL A 156 -10.88 7.11 6.31
CA VAL A 156 -9.93 6.07 6.77
C VAL A 156 -10.62 4.80 7.30
N LYS A 157 -11.89 4.59 6.93
CA LYS A 157 -12.73 3.43 7.30
C LYS A 157 -13.03 3.30 8.80
N ILE A 158 -13.01 4.41 9.54
CA ILE A 158 -13.44 4.48 10.94
C ILE A 158 -14.82 5.15 10.97
N GLU A 159 -15.87 4.34 11.06
CA GLU A 159 -17.23 4.85 11.18
C GLU A 159 -17.60 5.08 12.65
N ILE A 160 -18.07 6.30 12.94
CA ILE A 160 -18.58 6.65 14.26
C ILE A 160 -20.11 6.62 14.19
N PRO A 161 -20.80 5.77 14.97
CA PRO A 161 -22.25 5.74 15.03
C PRO A 161 -22.85 7.10 15.39
N GLU A 162 -23.97 7.47 14.78
CA GLU A 162 -24.62 8.77 15.00
C GLU A 162 -24.96 9.00 16.48
N THR A 163 -25.45 7.97 17.18
CA THR A 163 -25.73 8.02 18.62
C THR A 163 -24.50 8.36 19.45
N PHE A 164 -23.33 7.85 19.07
CA PHE A 164 -22.06 8.17 19.71
C PHE A 164 -21.63 9.61 19.40
N GLN A 165 -21.85 10.09 18.17
CA GLN A 165 -21.54 11.47 17.80
C GLN A 165 -22.37 12.48 18.60
N VAL A 166 -23.67 12.23 18.77
CA VAL A 166 -24.55 13.07 19.58
C VAL A 166 -24.07 13.09 21.04
N GLY A 167 -23.78 11.93 21.62
CA GLY A 167 -23.24 11.85 22.98
C GLY A 167 -21.90 12.58 23.14
N ALA A 168 -21.01 12.45 22.16
CA ALA A 168 -19.72 13.13 22.14
C ALA A 168 -19.88 14.65 22.02
N ILE A 169 -20.82 15.15 21.20
CA ILE A 169 -21.12 16.58 21.09
C ILE A 169 -21.59 17.11 22.44
N ILE A 170 -22.57 16.46 23.08
CA ILE A 170 -23.09 16.87 24.39
C ILE A 170 -21.97 16.92 25.43
N ALA A 171 -21.10 15.91 25.47
CA ALA A 171 -19.98 15.84 26.41
C ALA A 171 -18.88 16.88 26.15
N LYS A 172 -18.82 17.46 24.95
CA LYS A 172 -17.80 18.43 24.53
C LYS A 172 -18.26 19.88 24.64
N LEU A 173 -19.57 20.10 24.84
CA LEU A 173 -20.11 21.44 25.05
C LEU A 173 -19.45 22.03 26.31
N PRO A 174 -19.10 23.32 26.29
CA PRO A 174 -18.65 24.00 27.50
C PRO A 174 -19.73 23.85 28.58
N GLY A 175 -19.27 23.61 29.82
CA GLY A 175 -20.18 23.55 30.96
C GLY A 175 -20.85 24.90 31.13
N ALA A 176 -22.16 24.89 31.40
CA ALA A 176 -22.88 26.07 31.87
C ALA A 176 -22.35 26.54 33.23
#